data_AF-A0A7Z2MW06-F1
#
_entry.id   AF-A0A7Z2MW06-F1
#
_cell.length_a   1.000
_cell.length_b   1.000
_cell.length_c   1.000
_cell.angle_alpha   90.00
_cell.angle_beta   90.00
_cell.angle_gamma   90.00
#
_symmetry.space_group_name_H-M   'P 1'
#
loop_
_entity.id
_entity.type
_entity.pdbx_description
1 polymer ?
#
loop_
_entity_poly.entity_id
_entity_poly.type
_entity_poly.pdbx_seq_one_letter_code
_entity_poly.pdbx_strand_id
1 'polypeptide(L)'
;MVMLKKFKQTQDQWGGSSDVIDHWLETRQSLIVEYCKLAALQPCSKSNALELPSPSELQNFCQHLVDYISEGHFKIYDMVMDKWKATGFVATNEINQTYGKIVLTTEPLLNFTDKYSDVTEDDELEDFDSDMSLIGEIIETRFEVEDHLIQLIADSLAMPPGA
;
A
#
# COMPACT_ATOMS: atom_id res chain seq x y z
N MET A 1 -11.51 6.22 6.94
CA MET A 1 -12.18 6.76 5.72
C MET A 1 -11.35 7.75 4.89
N VAL A 2 -10.33 8.41 5.45
CA VAL A 2 -9.46 9.34 4.68
C VAL A 2 -8.67 8.63 3.58
N MET A 3 -8.06 7.49 3.90
CA MET A 3 -7.31 6.64 2.98
C MET A 3 -8.09 6.26 1.70
N LEU A 4 -9.32 5.74 1.84
CA LEU A 4 -10.18 5.38 0.70
C LEU A 4 -10.58 6.62 -0.14
N LYS A 5 -10.76 7.78 0.50
CA LYS A 5 -11.09 9.02 -0.22
C LYS A 5 -9.90 9.51 -1.05
N LYS A 6 -8.70 9.54 -0.47
CA LYS A 6 -7.45 9.89 -1.18
C LYS A 6 -7.20 8.92 -2.34
N PHE A 7 -7.34 7.62 -2.08
CA PHE A 7 -7.25 6.59 -3.13
C PHE A 7 -8.15 6.87 -4.33
N LYS A 8 -9.44 7.18 -4.09
CA LYS A 8 -10.37 7.50 -5.18
C LYS A 8 -9.94 8.74 -5.97
N GLN A 9 -9.38 9.75 -5.31
CA GLN A 9 -8.87 10.94 -6.00
C GLN A 9 -7.70 10.58 -6.92
N THR A 10 -6.74 9.77 -6.44
CA THR A 10 -5.63 9.28 -7.27
C THR A 10 -6.15 8.42 -8.44
N GLN A 11 -7.11 7.53 -8.18
CA GLN A 11 -7.72 6.69 -9.20
C GLN A 11 -8.46 7.52 -10.27
N ASP A 12 -9.21 8.54 -9.88
CA ASP A 12 -9.91 9.42 -10.82
C ASP A 12 -8.94 10.25 -11.67
N GLN A 13 -7.75 10.59 -11.15
CA GLN A 13 -6.75 11.39 -11.85
C GLN A 13 -5.88 10.56 -12.80
N TRP A 14 -5.44 9.38 -12.37
CA TRP A 14 -4.39 8.62 -13.06
C TRP A 14 -4.82 7.23 -13.50
N GLY A 15 -6.00 6.76 -13.09
CA GLY A 15 -6.59 5.53 -13.60
C GLY A 15 -6.79 5.59 -15.12
N GLY A 16 -6.46 4.51 -15.81
CA GLY A 16 -6.52 4.36 -17.26
C GLY A 16 -5.33 4.98 -18.02
N SER A 17 -4.38 5.61 -17.33
CA SER A 17 -3.20 6.22 -17.95
C SER A 17 -2.17 5.20 -18.45
N SER A 18 -2.12 4.03 -17.81
CA SER A 18 -1.19 2.94 -18.14
C SER A 18 -1.55 1.69 -17.36
N ASP A 19 -1.45 0.51 -17.99
CA ASP A 19 -1.73 -0.78 -17.33
C ASP A 19 -0.94 -0.99 -16.02
N VAL A 20 0.26 -0.42 -15.91
CA VAL A 20 1.06 -0.53 -14.66
C VAL A 20 0.46 0.28 -13.51
N ILE A 21 -0.11 1.46 -13.80
CA ILE A 21 -0.75 2.31 -12.81
C ILE A 21 -2.09 1.68 -12.40
N ASP A 22 -2.83 1.14 -13.37
CA ASP A 22 -4.10 0.45 -13.09
C ASP A 22 -3.90 -0.77 -12.20
N HIS A 23 -2.91 -1.61 -12.51
CA HIS A 23 -2.55 -2.76 -11.69
C HIS A 23 -2.13 -2.35 -10.27
N TRP A 24 -1.35 -1.28 -10.13
CA TRP A 24 -0.95 -0.76 -8.82
C TRP A 24 -2.14 -0.25 -8.00
N LEU A 25 -3.06 0.49 -8.63
CA LEU A 25 -4.24 1.01 -7.95
C LEU A 25 -5.20 -0.12 -7.53
N GLU A 26 -5.33 -1.17 -8.34
CA GLU A 26 -6.16 -2.35 -8.02
C GLU A 26 -5.64 -3.11 -6.79
N THR A 27 -4.34 -3.40 -6.75
CA THR A 27 -3.73 -4.11 -5.61
C THR A 27 -3.82 -3.26 -4.34
N ARG A 28 -3.58 -1.95 -4.45
CA ARG A 28 -3.76 -1.01 -3.34
C ARG A 28 -5.19 -0.97 -2.82
N GLN A 29 -6.19 -0.95 -3.71
CA GLN A 29 -7.60 -0.91 -3.31
C GLN A 29 -7.96 -2.12 -2.43
N SER A 30 -7.50 -3.29 -2.84
CA SER A 30 -7.74 -4.54 -2.12
C SER A 30 -7.15 -4.49 -0.71
N LEU A 31 -5.90 -4.01 -0.59
CA LEU A 31 -5.24 -3.83 0.72
C LEU A 31 -5.98 -2.83 1.63
N ILE A 32 -6.44 -1.69 1.08
CA ILE A 32 -7.21 -0.69 1.84
C ILE A 32 -8.51 -1.31 2.39
N VAL A 33 -9.21 -2.11 1.58
CA VAL A 33 -10.47 -2.74 1.98
C VAL A 33 -10.24 -3.72 3.12
N GLU A 34 -9.20 -4.54 3.06
CA GLU A 34 -8.85 -5.47 4.13
C GLU A 34 -8.43 -4.77 5.41
N TYR A 35 -7.57 -3.75 5.33
CA TYR A 35 -7.21 -2.94 6.48
C TYR A 35 -8.46 -2.33 7.14
N CYS A 36 -9.39 -1.78 6.34
CA CYS A 36 -10.63 -1.20 6.87
C CYS A 36 -11.54 -2.24 7.53
N LYS A 37 -11.55 -3.49 7.06
CA LYS A 37 -12.33 -4.57 7.70
C LYS A 37 -11.75 -4.87 9.09
N LEU A 38 -10.43 -5.05 9.19
CA LEU A 38 -9.76 -5.31 10.46
C LEU A 38 -9.88 -4.12 11.43
N ALA A 39 -9.73 -2.89 10.93
CA ALA A 39 -9.88 -1.69 11.75
C ALA A 39 -11.34 -1.42 12.17
N ALA A 40 -12.34 -1.91 11.43
CA ALA A 40 -13.75 -1.76 11.80
C ALA A 40 -14.17 -2.66 12.97
N LEU A 41 -13.36 -3.67 13.29
CA LEU A 41 -13.53 -4.50 14.47
C LEU A 41 -13.14 -3.77 15.77
N GLN A 42 -12.48 -2.61 15.66
CA GLN A 42 -12.17 -1.74 16.78
C GLN A 42 -13.44 -1.11 17.37
N PRO A 43 -13.50 -0.87 18.70
CA PRO A 43 -14.74 -0.53 19.39
C PRO A 43 -15.32 0.82 18.97
N CYS A 44 -16.29 0.81 18.06
CA CYS A 44 -17.16 1.95 17.79
C CYS A 44 -18.32 2.00 18.80
N SER A 45 -17.99 2.21 20.09
CA SER A 45 -18.84 2.74 21.17
C SER A 45 -20.28 2.20 21.42
N LYS A 46 -20.78 1.10 20.82
CA LYS A 46 -22.20 0.71 21.02
C LYS A 46 -22.53 -0.77 21.24
N SER A 47 -21.58 -1.69 21.26
CA SER A 47 -21.84 -3.10 21.55
C SER A 47 -20.69 -3.72 22.35
N ASN A 48 -21.03 -4.27 23.52
CA ASN A 48 -20.11 -4.76 24.56
C ASN A 48 -19.45 -6.12 24.24
N ALA A 49 -19.05 -6.35 22.99
CA ALA A 49 -18.22 -7.50 22.64
C ALA A 49 -17.10 -7.00 21.72
N LEU A 50 -15.86 -7.07 22.23
CA LEU A 50 -14.65 -6.94 21.42
C LEU A 50 -14.59 -8.19 20.54
N GLU A 51 -14.87 -8.07 19.25
CA GLU A 51 -14.55 -9.15 18.31
C GLU A 51 -13.15 -8.84 17.76
N LEU A 52 -12.12 -9.42 18.38
CA LEU A 52 -10.78 -9.46 17.78
C LEU A 52 -10.86 -10.19 16.43
N PRO A 53 -10.03 -9.82 15.44
CA PRO A 53 -9.98 -10.57 14.19
C PRO A 53 -9.59 -12.02 14.45
N SER A 54 -10.13 -12.93 13.66
CA SER A 54 -9.67 -14.32 13.70
C SER A 54 -8.19 -14.41 13.25
N PRO A 55 -7.43 -15.41 13.75
CA PRO A 55 -6.08 -15.69 13.25
C PRO A 55 -5.98 -15.76 11.72
N SER A 56 -7.00 -16.32 11.07
CA SER A 56 -7.05 -16.43 9.61
C SER A 56 -7.19 -15.09 8.91
N GLU A 57 -8.00 -14.16 9.44
CA GLU A 57 -8.16 -12.83 8.85
C GLU A 57 -6.88 -12.01 9.00
N LEU A 58 -6.21 -12.16 10.13
CA LEU A 58 -4.94 -11.49 10.40
C LEU A 58 -3.82 -12.02 9.51
N GLN A 59 -3.69 -13.35 9.40
CA GLN A 59 -2.74 -13.99 8.51
C GLN A 59 -2.95 -13.56 7.05
N ASN A 60 -4.20 -13.55 6.58
CA ASN A 60 -4.52 -13.12 5.21
C ASN A 60 -4.07 -11.67 4.95
N PHE A 61 -4.37 -10.76 5.88
CA PHE A 61 -3.95 -9.36 5.74
C PHE A 61 -2.42 -9.22 5.78
N CYS A 62 -1.74 -9.92 6.69
CA CYS A 62 -0.29 -9.89 6.76
C CYS A 62 0.34 -10.40 5.45
N GLN A 63 -0.17 -11.50 4.91
CA GLN A 63 0.31 -12.08 3.66
C GLN A 63 0.10 -11.13 2.49
N HIS A 64 -1.09 -10.52 2.39
CA HIS A 64 -1.38 -9.54 1.36
C HIS A 64 -0.54 -8.25 1.50
N LEU A 65 -0.25 -7.80 2.72
CA LEU A 65 0.63 -6.66 2.95
C LEU A 65 2.07 -6.96 2.48
N VAL A 66 2.60 -8.15 2.78
CA VAL A 66 3.90 -8.60 2.26
C VAL A 66 3.89 -8.69 0.74
N ASP A 67 2.84 -9.24 0.15
CA ASP A 67 2.68 -9.35 -1.30
C ASP A 67 2.65 -7.97 -1.95
N TYR A 68 1.89 -7.01 -1.40
CA TYR A 68 1.82 -5.64 -1.90
C TYR A 68 3.18 -4.92 -1.86
N ILE A 69 3.92 -5.06 -0.76
CA ILE A 69 5.27 -4.51 -0.62
C ILE A 69 6.21 -5.13 -1.65
N SER A 70 6.19 -6.46 -1.76
CA SER A 70 7.03 -7.23 -2.69
C SER A 70 6.73 -6.87 -4.14
N GLU A 71 5.46 -6.79 -4.49
CA GLU A 71 5.01 -6.45 -5.83
C GLU A 71 5.43 -5.04 -6.24
N GLY A 72 5.39 -4.09 -5.31
CA GLY A 72 5.91 -2.73 -5.51
C GLY A 72 7.40 -2.73 -5.87
N HIS A 73 8.22 -3.48 -5.11
CA HIS A 73 9.68 -3.52 -5.31
C HIS A 73 10.13 -4.30 -6.55
N PHE A 74 9.42 -5.39 -6.90
CA PHE A 74 9.90 -6.31 -7.94
C PHE A 74 9.11 -6.27 -9.25
N LYS A 75 7.80 -5.98 -9.23
CA LYS A 75 6.96 -6.06 -10.44
C LYS A 75 6.60 -4.69 -10.98
N ILE A 76 6.03 -3.83 -10.14
CA ILE A 76 5.65 -2.46 -10.55
C ILE A 76 6.88 -1.71 -11.06
N TYR A 77 7.99 -1.76 -10.31
CA TYR A 77 9.22 -1.08 -10.69
C TYR A 77 9.78 -1.59 -12.03
N ASP A 78 9.82 -2.91 -12.24
CA ASP A 78 10.27 -3.50 -13.50
C ASP A 78 9.39 -3.08 -14.69
N MET A 79 8.06 -3.10 -14.51
CA MET A 79 7.11 -2.66 -15.54
C MET A 79 7.29 -1.18 -15.91
N VAL A 80 7.52 -0.31 -14.92
CA VAL A 80 7.81 1.12 -15.15
C VAL A 80 9.13 1.28 -15.89
N MET A 81 10.18 0.59 -15.44
CA MET A 81 11.49 0.68 -16.05
C MET A 81 11.50 0.24 -17.51
N ASP A 82 10.75 -0.81 -17.85
CA ASP A 82 10.63 -1.29 -19.23
C ASP A 82 9.90 -0.29 -20.13
N LYS A 83 8.86 0.39 -19.63
CA LYS A 83 8.20 1.49 -20.36
C LYS A 83 9.14 2.68 -20.58
N TRP A 84 9.95 3.03 -19.59
CA TRP A 84 10.97 4.08 -19.74
C TRP A 84 12.05 3.73 -20.75
N LYS A 85 12.55 2.48 -20.74
CA LYS A 85 13.48 2.01 -21.77
C LYS A 85 12.88 2.10 -23.17
N ALA A 86 11.60 1.77 -23.33
CA ALA A 86 10.92 1.82 -24.63
C ALA A 86 10.72 3.24 -25.16
N THR A 87 10.59 4.23 -24.27
CA THR A 87 10.42 5.65 -24.62
C THR A 87 11.72 6.45 -24.65
N GLY A 88 12.82 5.88 -24.13
CA GLY A 88 14.10 6.56 -23.93
C GLY A 88 14.11 7.48 -22.70
N PHE A 89 13.07 7.43 -21.86
CA PHE A 89 13.02 8.20 -20.62
C PHE A 89 14.03 7.67 -19.61
N VAL A 90 14.64 8.57 -18.84
CA VAL A 90 15.58 8.23 -17.77
C VAL A 90 15.02 8.75 -16.45
N ALA A 91 14.98 7.88 -15.44
CA ALA A 91 14.49 8.24 -14.11
C ALA A 91 15.21 9.47 -13.56
N THR A 92 14.43 10.48 -13.16
CA THR A 92 14.96 11.71 -12.58
C THR A 92 15.42 11.47 -11.14
N ASN A 93 16.22 12.39 -10.60
CA ASN A 93 16.60 12.33 -9.18
C ASN A 93 15.35 12.37 -8.26
N GLU A 94 14.30 13.10 -8.65
CA GLU A 94 13.06 13.18 -7.88
C GLU A 94 12.33 11.83 -7.82
N ILE A 95 12.24 11.10 -8.93
CA ILE A 95 11.69 9.75 -8.97
C ILE A 95 12.46 8.82 -8.03
N ASN A 96 13.79 8.83 -8.12
CA ASN A 96 14.65 7.97 -7.28
C ASN A 96 14.51 8.30 -5.79
N GLN A 97 14.42 9.59 -5.44
CA GLN A 97 14.21 10.02 -4.05
C GLN A 97 12.83 9.64 -3.53
N THR A 98 11.79 9.77 -4.35
CA THR A 98 10.42 9.37 -4.00
C THR A 98 10.35 7.87 -3.74
N TYR A 99 10.99 7.06 -4.60
CA TYR A 99 11.11 5.62 -4.37
C TYR A 99 11.85 5.30 -3.05
N GLY A 100 12.96 5.98 -2.79
CA GLY A 100 13.71 5.82 -1.54
C GLY A 100 12.85 6.07 -0.29
N LYS A 101 11.91 7.03 -0.33
CA LYS A 101 10.97 7.29 0.77
C LYS A 101 9.96 6.15 0.97
N ILE A 102 9.51 5.49 -0.10
CA ILE A 102 8.64 4.30 0.01
C ILE A 102 9.39 3.19 0.75
N VAL A 103 10.66 2.95 0.41
CA VAL A 103 11.49 1.90 1.05
C VAL A 103 11.59 2.10 2.57
N LEU A 104 11.62 3.35 3.06
CA LEU A 104 11.68 3.64 4.50
C LEU A 104 10.44 3.18 5.27
N THR A 105 9.31 2.95 4.59
CA THR A 105 8.08 2.44 5.21
C THR A 105 8.05 0.91 5.28
N THR A 106 8.94 0.22 4.58
CA THR A 106 8.90 -1.25 4.43
C THR A 106 9.19 -1.97 5.75
N GLU A 107 10.26 -1.61 6.45
CA GLU A 107 10.66 -2.29 7.69
C GLU A 107 9.56 -2.32 8.77
N PRO A 108 8.94 -1.20 9.16
CA PRO A 108 7.91 -1.25 10.20
C PRO A 108 6.65 -2.02 9.76
N LEU A 109 6.32 -2.03 8.47
CA LEU A 109 5.22 -2.86 7.95
C LEU A 109 5.55 -4.35 8.03
N LEU A 110 6.79 -4.74 7.72
CA LEU A 110 7.23 -6.13 7.86
C LEU A 110 7.28 -6.57 9.33
N ASN A 111 7.72 -5.69 10.24
CA ASN A 111 7.71 -5.99 11.68
C ASN A 111 6.28 -6.29 12.20
N PHE A 112 5.28 -5.59 11.67
CA PHE A 112 3.88 -5.89 11.97
C PHE A 112 3.48 -7.27 11.44
N THR A 113 3.83 -7.60 10.20
CA THR A 113 3.49 -8.91 9.63
C THR A 113 4.18 -10.05 10.37
N ASP A 114 5.42 -9.85 10.81
CA ASP A 114 6.17 -10.84 11.60
C ASP A 114 5.51 -11.09 12.97
N LYS A 115 4.95 -10.04 13.59
CA LYS A 115 4.26 -10.16 14.88
C LYS A 115 2.93 -10.92 14.79
N TYR A 116 2.23 -10.78 13.67
CA TYR A 116 0.81 -11.15 13.57
C TYR A 116 0.48 -12.29 12.58
N SER A 117 1.43 -12.70 11.74
CA SER A 117 1.21 -13.73 10.69
C SER A 117 1.02 -15.16 11.22
N ASP A 118 1.52 -15.46 12.42
CA ASP A 118 1.52 -16.79 13.03
C ASP A 118 0.72 -16.84 14.35
N VAL A 119 -0.15 -15.86 14.61
CA VAL A 119 -1.06 -15.82 15.76
C VAL A 119 -2.02 -17.01 15.73
N THR A 120 -2.40 -17.49 16.91
CA THR A 120 -3.37 -18.57 17.15
C THR A 120 -4.56 -18.09 17.97
N GLU A 121 -5.60 -18.91 18.11
CA GLU A 121 -6.80 -18.55 18.90
C GLU A 121 -6.50 -18.38 20.40
N ASP A 122 -5.39 -18.94 20.88
CA ASP A 122 -4.98 -18.88 22.29
C ASP A 122 -4.13 -17.63 22.61
N ASP A 123 -3.71 -16.86 21.60
CA ASP A 123 -2.85 -15.70 21.78
C ASP A 123 -3.64 -14.45 22.20
N GLU A 124 -3.17 -13.79 23.25
CA GLU A 124 -3.75 -12.53 23.72
C GLU A 124 -3.22 -11.36 22.86
N LEU A 125 -4.11 -10.75 22.07
CA LEU A 125 -3.81 -9.65 21.15
C LEU A 125 -3.78 -8.27 21.84
N GLU A 126 -3.07 -8.16 22.97
CA GLU A 126 -3.12 -6.97 23.84
C GLU A 126 -2.71 -5.65 23.15
N ASP A 127 -1.71 -5.70 22.28
CA ASP A 127 -1.19 -4.52 21.56
C ASP A 127 -1.91 -4.23 20.23
N PHE A 128 -2.84 -5.10 19.81
CA PHE A 128 -3.37 -5.10 18.45
C PHE A 128 -3.96 -3.76 18.03
N ASP A 129 -4.70 -3.09 18.93
CA ASP A 129 -5.32 -1.81 18.60
C ASP A 129 -4.31 -0.68 18.38
N SER A 130 -3.24 -0.68 19.17
CA SER A 130 -2.14 0.28 19.05
C SER A 130 -1.36 0.02 17.76
N ASP A 131 -1.04 -1.24 17.49
CA ASP A 131 -0.27 -1.63 16.31
C ASP A 131 -1.06 -1.42 15.02
N MET A 132 -2.36 -1.71 15.01
CA MET A 132 -3.25 -1.41 13.86
C MET A 132 -3.40 0.09 13.59
N SER A 133 -3.38 0.91 14.64
CA SER A 133 -3.38 2.37 14.48
C SER A 133 -2.07 2.85 13.87
N LEU A 134 -0.94 2.38 14.41
CA LEU A 134 0.40 2.73 13.93
C LEU A 134 0.61 2.31 12.47
N ILE A 135 0.29 1.07 12.10
CA ILE A 135 0.45 0.62 10.71
C ILE A 135 -0.52 1.34 9.77
N GLY A 136 -1.69 1.76 10.26
CA GLY A 136 -2.60 2.62 9.50
C GLY A 136 -1.95 3.93 9.07
N GLU A 137 -1.26 4.61 9.99
CA GLU A 137 -0.54 5.86 9.72
C GLU A 137 0.64 5.64 8.75
N ILE A 138 1.36 4.52 8.91
CA ILE A 138 2.48 4.17 8.03
C ILE A 138 1.99 3.83 6.62
N ILE A 139 0.91 3.05 6.49
CA ILE A 139 0.28 2.74 5.21
C ILE A 139 -0.21 4.03 4.54
N GLU A 140 -0.84 4.94 5.29
CA GLU A 140 -1.26 6.23 4.73
C GLU A 140 -0.07 7.04 4.23
N THR A 141 1.00 7.14 5.03
CA THR A 141 2.25 7.81 4.63
C THR A 141 2.85 7.18 3.36
N ARG A 142 2.87 5.84 3.30
CA ARG A 142 3.34 5.09 2.13
C ARG A 142 2.52 5.48 0.91
N PHE A 143 1.20 5.46 1.00
CA PHE A 143 0.31 5.80 -0.13
C PHE A 143 0.47 7.25 -0.59
N GLU A 144 0.68 8.21 0.30
CA GLU A 144 0.94 9.60 -0.10
C GLU A 144 2.21 9.74 -0.94
N VAL A 145 3.28 9.02 -0.56
CA VAL A 145 4.53 9.00 -1.33
C VAL A 145 4.33 8.26 -2.66
N GLU A 146 3.60 7.15 -2.66
CA GLU A 146 3.28 6.42 -3.88
C GLU A 146 2.38 7.21 -4.84
N ASP A 147 1.44 8.02 -4.33
CA ASP A 147 0.60 8.90 -5.13
C ASP A 147 1.46 9.91 -5.91
N HIS A 148 2.45 10.51 -5.24
CA HIS A 148 3.44 11.37 -5.88
C HIS A 148 4.25 10.62 -6.94
N LEU A 149 4.67 9.39 -6.63
CA LEU A 149 5.40 8.56 -7.60
C LEU A 149 4.54 8.20 -8.83
N ILE A 150 3.27 7.86 -8.62
CA ILE A 150 2.31 7.59 -9.70
C ILE A 150 2.17 8.81 -10.61
N GLN A 151 2.04 10.01 -10.04
CA GLN A 151 2.00 11.24 -10.81
C GLN A 151 3.27 11.41 -11.67
N LEU A 152 4.46 11.29 -11.07
CA LEU A 152 5.74 11.41 -11.80
C LEU A 152 5.85 10.37 -12.93
N ILE A 153 5.39 9.14 -12.69
CA ILE A 153 5.36 8.09 -13.70
C ILE A 153 4.36 8.45 -14.82
N ALA A 154 3.14 8.84 -14.48
CA ALA A 154 2.13 9.21 -15.47
C ALA A 154 2.61 10.36 -16.38
N ASP A 155 3.18 11.41 -15.78
CA ASP A 155 3.75 12.54 -16.51
C ASP A 155 4.90 12.10 -17.43
N SER A 156 5.79 11.23 -16.95
CA SER A 156 6.90 10.69 -17.75
C SER A 156 6.43 9.84 -18.94
N LEU A 157 5.33 9.10 -18.79
CA LEU A 157 4.77 8.25 -19.84
C LEU A 157 3.96 9.05 -20.87
N ALA A 158 3.49 10.24 -20.50
CA ALA A 158 2.82 11.17 -21.42
C ALA A 158 3.80 11.95 -22.30
N MET A 159 5.10 11.99 -21.96
CA MET A 159 6.11 12.68 -22.77
C MET A 159 6.42 11.90 -24.07
N PRO A 160 6.47 12.57 -25.24
CA PRO A 160 6.84 11.92 -26.48
C PRO A 160 8.31 11.44 -26.43
N PRO A 161 8.65 10.35 -27.15
CA PRO A 161 10.02 9.84 -27.17
C PRO A 161 11.01 10.91 -27.64
N GLY A 162 12.05 11.20 -26.84
CA GLY A 162 13.16 12.09 -27.20
C GLY A 162 12.97 13.58 -26.90
N ALA A 163 12.06 13.96 -26.00
CA ALA A 163 11.94 15.32 -25.46
C ALA A 163 13.03 15.66 -24.42
#